data_AF-A0A9E0QIP6-F1
#
_entry.id   AF-A0A9E0QIP6-F1
#
_cell.length_a   1.000
_cell.length_b   1.000
_cell.length_c   1.000
_cell.angle_alpha   90.00
_cell.angle_beta   90.00
_cell.angle_gamma   90.00
#
_symmetry.space_group_name_H-M   'P 1'
#
loop_
_entity.id
_entity.type
_entity.pdbx_description
1 polymer ?
#
loop_
_entity_poly.entity_id
_entity_poly.type
_entity_poly.pdbx_seq_one_letter_code
_entity_poly.pdbx_strand_id
1 'polypeptide(L)'
;MSHPLIADILNFLQKMPRFTPLDELRLHIDDVAVGWVKPAIADALVAIAGAHAMRKTESLHLRAASDGVGRSIVVQGWAHALHEQGLLQNWRDEPMTLMHQGHSFLTTERAAFRSLGMATQSVHLNGWLTSPDGMQIWVA
;
A
#
# COMPACT_ATOMS: atom_id res chain seq x y z
N MET A 1 -35.80 -12.54 -15.45
CA MET A 1 -35.57 -11.12 -15.14
C MET A 1 -34.55 -11.06 -14.02
N SER A 2 -33.47 -10.29 -14.14
CA SER A 2 -32.52 -10.10 -13.05
C SER A 2 -33.20 -9.40 -11.88
N HIS A 3 -32.96 -9.88 -10.66
CA HIS A 3 -33.47 -9.26 -9.44
C HIS A 3 -33.01 -7.80 -9.39
N PRO A 4 -33.86 -6.81 -9.05
CA PRO A 4 -33.52 -5.38 -9.07
C PRO A 4 -32.22 -5.05 -8.32
N LEU A 5 -31.98 -5.75 -7.20
CA LEU A 5 -30.74 -5.66 -6.41
C LEU A 5 -29.45 -5.89 -7.23
N ILE A 6 -29.46 -6.76 -8.24
CA ILE A 6 -28.27 -7.02 -9.07
C ILE A 6 -27.89 -5.78 -9.86
N ALA A 7 -28.88 -5.07 -10.41
CA ALA A 7 -28.63 -3.84 -11.16
C ALA A 7 -28.06 -2.75 -10.25
N ASP A 8 -28.58 -2.63 -9.03
CA ASP A 8 -28.09 -1.66 -8.04
C ASP A 8 -26.64 -1.96 -7.60
N ILE A 9 -26.32 -3.24 -7.34
CA ILE A 9 -24.95 -3.68 -7.01
C ILE A 9 -24.00 -3.35 -8.16
N LEU A 10 -24.37 -3.66 -9.41
CA LEU A 10 -23.52 -3.39 -10.57
C LEU A 10 -23.28 -1.88 -10.75
N ASN A 11 -24.31 -1.06 -10.59
CA ASN A 11 -24.21 0.40 -10.66
C ASN A 11 -23.30 0.94 -9.55
N PHE A 12 -23.42 0.41 -8.32
CA PHE A 12 -22.53 0.78 -7.22
C PHE A 12 -21.06 0.43 -7.53
N LEU A 13 -20.79 -0.80 -8.00
CA LEU A 13 -19.44 -1.24 -8.34
C LEU A 13 -18.81 -0.43 -9.49
N GLN A 14 -19.61 0.03 -10.45
CA GLN A 14 -19.14 0.90 -11.53
C GLN A 14 -18.74 2.30 -11.05
N LYS A 15 -19.29 2.78 -9.94
CA LYS A 15 -18.95 4.06 -9.32
C LYS A 15 -17.72 3.97 -8.40
N MET A 16 -17.26 2.76 -8.07
CA MET A 16 -16.09 2.60 -7.22
C MET A 16 -14.84 3.17 -7.92
N PRO A 17 -14.01 3.96 -7.21
CA PRO A 17 -12.77 4.48 -7.78
C PRO A 17 -11.90 3.35 -8.30
N ARG A 18 -11.43 3.49 -9.54
CA ARG A 18 -10.40 2.61 -10.10
C ARG A 18 -9.08 3.34 -10.05
N PHE A 19 -8.07 2.65 -9.54
CA PHE A 19 -6.72 3.18 -9.56
C PHE A 19 -6.24 3.31 -11.01
N THR A 20 -5.75 4.50 -11.35
CA THR A 20 -5.01 4.78 -12.59
C THR A 20 -3.75 5.53 -12.15
N PRO A 21 -2.55 5.11 -12.60
CA PRO A 21 -1.29 5.73 -12.20
C PRO A 21 -1.06 7.05 -12.97
N LEU A 22 -2.03 7.97 -12.91
CA LEU A 22 -1.89 9.28 -13.53
C LEU A 22 -0.91 10.11 -12.69
N ASP A 23 0.20 10.50 -13.29
CA ASP A 23 1.29 11.26 -12.65
C ASP A 23 1.95 10.55 -11.45
N GLU A 24 1.83 9.23 -11.34
CA GLU A 24 2.50 8.43 -10.30
C GLU A 24 3.59 7.55 -10.88
N LEU A 25 4.72 7.42 -10.18
CA LEU A 25 5.84 6.61 -10.60
C LEU A 25 5.72 5.21 -10.01
N ARG A 26 5.94 4.18 -10.84
CA ARG A 26 6.04 2.80 -10.34
C ARG A 26 7.24 2.68 -9.41
N LEU A 27 7.01 2.27 -8.16
CA LEU A 27 8.08 2.08 -7.18
C LEU A 27 8.64 0.65 -7.28
N HIS A 28 9.94 0.56 -7.48
CA HIS A 28 10.72 -0.68 -7.40
C HIS A 28 11.69 -0.62 -6.22
N ILE A 29 11.71 -1.67 -5.40
CA ILE A 29 12.74 -1.88 -4.37
C ILE A 29 13.43 -3.20 -4.70
N ASP A 30 14.75 -3.14 -4.92
CA ASP A 30 15.56 -4.31 -5.30
C ASP A 30 14.96 -5.09 -6.48
N ASP A 31 14.60 -4.34 -7.53
CA ASP A 31 13.94 -4.77 -8.78
C ASP A 31 12.50 -5.29 -8.63
N VAL A 32 12.00 -5.47 -7.41
CA VAL A 32 10.61 -5.86 -7.16
C VAL A 32 9.70 -4.63 -7.23
N ALA A 33 8.68 -4.71 -8.08
CA ALA A 33 7.68 -3.65 -8.21
C ALA A 33 6.70 -3.69 -7.03
N VAL A 34 6.89 -2.82 -6.04
CA VAL A 34 6.21 -2.88 -4.74
C VAL A 34 5.02 -1.93 -4.61
N GLY A 35 4.96 -0.88 -5.42
CA GLY A 35 3.91 0.14 -5.26
C GLY A 35 3.96 1.26 -6.29
N TRP A 36 3.37 2.40 -5.91
CA TRP A 36 3.28 3.61 -6.73
C TRP A 36 3.49 4.81 -5.82
N VAL A 37 4.29 5.77 -6.28
CA VAL A 37 4.63 6.98 -5.50
C VAL A 37 4.30 8.23 -6.28
N LYS A 38 3.77 9.22 -5.58
CA LYS A 38 3.62 10.57 -6.13
C LYS A 38 4.98 11.20 -6.41
N PRO A 39 5.08 12.15 -7.35
CA PRO A 39 6.36 12.77 -7.73
C PRO A 39 7.10 13.39 -6.55
N ALA A 40 6.38 14.08 -5.65
CA ALA A 40 6.99 14.70 -4.47
C ALA A 40 7.61 13.68 -3.50
N ILE A 41 6.97 12.51 -3.32
CA ILE A 41 7.53 11.41 -2.51
C ILE A 41 8.74 10.82 -3.21
N ALA A 42 8.68 10.68 -4.54
CA ALA A 42 9.81 10.18 -5.32
C ALA A 42 11.02 11.09 -5.24
N ASP A 43 10.84 12.42 -5.31
CA ASP A 43 11.91 13.41 -5.15
C ASP A 43 12.55 13.33 -3.76
N ALA A 44 11.72 13.23 -2.71
CA ALA A 44 12.22 13.06 -1.35
C ALA A 44 13.02 11.76 -1.19
N LEU A 45 12.52 10.65 -1.73
CA LEU A 45 13.22 9.36 -1.70
C LEU A 45 14.55 9.39 -2.46
N VAL A 46 14.63 10.10 -3.59
CA VAL A 46 15.90 10.30 -4.31
C VAL A 46 16.89 11.06 -3.44
N ALA A 47 16.45 12.13 -2.77
CA ALA A 47 17.30 12.90 -1.87
C ALA A 47 17.77 12.07 -0.65
N ILE A 48 16.88 11.26 -0.08
CA ILE A 48 17.18 10.42 1.11
C ILE A 48 18.10 9.25 0.74
N ALA A 49 17.82 8.53 -0.34
CA ALA A 49 18.55 7.32 -0.71
C ALA A 49 19.82 7.61 -1.53
N GLY A 50 19.95 8.81 -2.11
CA GLY A 50 21.15 9.26 -2.83
C GLY A 50 21.54 8.31 -3.96
N ALA A 51 22.77 7.78 -3.91
CA ALA A 51 23.31 6.87 -4.92
C ALA A 51 22.53 5.54 -5.04
N HIS A 52 21.68 5.21 -4.06
CA HIS A 52 20.83 4.03 -4.10
C HIS A 52 19.50 4.26 -4.82
N ALA A 53 19.23 5.48 -5.29
CA ALA A 53 18.04 5.81 -6.06
C ALA A 53 18.35 6.07 -7.52
N MET A 54 17.47 5.57 -8.40
CA MET A 54 17.45 5.88 -9.81
C MET A 54 16.03 6.25 -10.21
N ARG A 55 15.80 7.54 -10.47
CA ARG A 55 14.54 8.05 -10.99
C ARG A 55 14.54 7.98 -12.52
N LYS A 56 13.44 7.46 -13.07
CA LYS A 56 13.09 7.49 -14.49
C LYS A 56 11.79 8.28 -14.66
N THR A 57 11.35 8.46 -15.90
CA THR A 57 10.12 9.20 -16.21
C THR A 57 8.90 8.62 -15.48
N GLU A 58 8.70 7.30 -15.59
CA GLU A 58 7.49 6.61 -15.09
C GLU A 58 7.78 5.68 -13.90
N SER A 59 9.01 5.67 -13.38
CA SER A 59 9.40 4.75 -12.31
C SER A 59 10.50 5.29 -11.40
N LEU A 60 10.47 4.85 -10.15
CA LEU A 60 11.53 5.05 -9.18
C LEU A 60 12.10 3.68 -8.80
N HIS A 61 13.41 3.51 -8.93
CA HIS A 61 14.12 2.31 -8.51
C HIS A 61 14.99 2.64 -7.30
N LEU A 62 14.80 1.90 -6.21
CA LEU A 62 15.57 1.99 -4.99
C LEU A 62 16.32 0.68 -4.73
N ARG A 63 17.56 0.79 -4.28
CA ARG A 63 18.36 -0.34 -3.80
C ARG A 63 18.40 -0.31 -2.28
N ALA A 64 17.88 -1.34 -1.64
CA ALA A 64 17.82 -1.43 -0.18
C ALA A 64 18.77 -2.49 0.36
N ALA A 65 18.47 -3.77 0.13
CA ALA A 65 19.33 -4.87 0.57
C ALA A 65 19.01 -6.21 -0.13
N SER A 66 19.91 -7.18 -0.02
CA SER A 66 19.72 -8.52 -0.59
C SER A 66 18.68 -9.37 0.15
N ASP A 67 18.46 -9.13 1.44
CA ASP A 67 17.55 -9.93 2.29
C ASP A 67 16.44 -9.09 2.92
N GLY A 68 15.42 -9.77 3.46
CA GLY A 68 14.23 -9.11 4.00
C GLY A 68 14.49 -8.30 5.26
N VAL A 69 15.47 -8.68 6.09
CA VAL A 69 15.81 -7.95 7.32
C VAL A 69 16.51 -6.65 6.96
N GLY A 70 17.51 -6.71 6.08
CA GLY A 70 18.21 -5.54 5.56
C GLY A 70 17.26 -4.58 4.85
N ARG A 71 16.34 -5.10 4.03
CA ARG A 71 15.32 -4.26 3.37
C ARG A 71 14.44 -3.55 4.40
N SER A 72 14.02 -4.27 5.44
CA SER A 72 13.18 -3.70 6.51
C SER A 72 13.90 -2.54 7.20
N ILE A 73 15.18 -2.70 7.56
CA ILE A 73 15.97 -1.65 8.22
C ILE A 73 16.11 -0.41 7.32
N VAL A 74 16.51 -0.61 6.06
CA VAL A 74 16.75 0.51 5.13
C VAL A 74 15.45 1.25 4.82
N VAL A 75 14.37 0.51 4.51
CA VAL A 75 13.07 1.11 4.18
C VAL A 75 12.45 1.78 5.40
N GLN A 76 12.65 1.23 6.61
CA GLN A 76 12.24 1.91 7.85
C GLN A 76 12.99 3.24 8.04
N GLY A 77 14.28 3.28 7.74
CA GLY A 77 15.06 4.52 7.75
C GLY A 77 14.50 5.57 6.79
N TRP A 78 14.13 5.16 5.58
CA TRP A 78 13.45 6.06 4.63
C TRP A 78 12.07 6.50 5.12
N ALA A 79 11.30 5.60 5.74
CA ALA A 79 10.00 5.94 6.31
C ALA A 79 10.13 7.00 7.41
N HIS A 80 11.10 6.87 8.32
CA HIS A 80 11.37 7.89 9.33
C HIS A 80 11.74 9.23 8.71
N ALA A 81 12.67 9.27 7.76
CA ALA A 81 13.08 10.51 7.10
C ALA A 81 11.92 11.19 6.35
N LEU A 82 11.05 10.41 5.68
CA LEU A 82 9.83 10.94 5.05
C LEU A 82 8.84 11.46 6.09
N HIS A 83 8.71 10.80 7.24
CA HIS A 83 7.85 11.25 8.33
C HIS A 83 8.32 12.56 8.95
N GLU A 84 9.62 12.71 9.19
CA GLU A 84 10.25 13.95 9.68
C GLU A 84 10.02 15.12 8.72
N GLN A 85 9.94 14.85 7.41
CA GLN A 85 9.59 15.84 6.38
C GLN A 85 8.08 16.10 6.26
N GLY A 86 7.24 15.47 7.08
CA GLY A 86 5.78 15.58 7.04
C GLY A 86 5.11 14.86 5.86
N LEU A 87 5.85 14.01 5.15
CA LEU A 87 5.38 13.30 3.94
C LEU A 87 4.65 11.99 4.27
N LEU A 88 4.83 11.47 5.49
CA LEU A 88 4.03 10.36 6.02
C LEU A 88 3.06 10.86 7.10
N GLN A 89 1.78 10.55 6.90
CA GLN A 89 0.69 10.92 7.80
C GLN A 89 0.18 9.69 8.54
N ASN A 90 -0.41 9.87 9.72
CA ASN A 90 -0.97 8.80 10.56
C ASN A 90 0.07 7.73 10.97
N TRP A 91 1.24 8.18 11.41
CA TRP A 91 2.24 7.32 12.07
C TRP A 91 1.63 6.69 13.32
N ARG A 92 1.82 5.37 13.53
CA ARG A 92 1.20 4.63 14.63
C ARG A 92 2.17 3.76 15.44
N ASP A 93 3.45 3.73 15.07
CA ASP A 93 4.41 2.78 15.62
C ASP A 93 3.92 1.33 15.43
N GLU A 94 3.36 1.07 14.24
CA GLU A 94 2.72 -0.18 13.88
C GLU A 94 3.46 -0.78 12.66
N PRO A 95 4.34 -1.77 12.86
CA PRO A 95 5.01 -2.43 11.76
C PRO A 95 4.03 -3.29 10.95
N MET A 96 4.11 -3.19 9.62
CA MET A 96 3.35 -4.03 8.70
C MET A 96 4.27 -4.65 7.67
N THR A 97 3.99 -5.92 7.32
CA THR A 97 4.81 -6.70 6.40
C THR A 97 4.25 -6.61 4.99
N LEU A 98 5.11 -6.26 4.03
CA LEU A 98 4.81 -6.39 2.61
C LEU A 98 5.11 -7.82 2.18
N MET A 99 4.09 -8.52 1.67
CA MET A 99 4.24 -9.85 1.11
C MET A 99 4.54 -9.79 -0.39
N HIS A 100 5.48 -10.60 -0.85
CA HIS A 100 5.75 -10.80 -2.28
C HIS A 100 5.87 -12.29 -2.58
N GLN A 101 5.07 -12.78 -3.55
CA GLN A 101 5.06 -14.19 -3.97
C GLN A 101 4.92 -15.17 -2.79
N GLY A 102 4.08 -14.86 -1.80
CA GLY A 102 3.83 -15.72 -0.64
C GLY A 102 4.86 -15.63 0.49
N HIS A 103 5.90 -14.79 0.36
CA HIS A 103 6.94 -14.63 1.37
C HIS A 103 6.98 -13.20 1.92
N SER A 104 7.47 -13.03 3.15
CA SER A 104 7.75 -11.72 3.72
C SER A 104 8.88 -11.05 2.93
N PHE A 105 8.57 -9.94 2.27
CA PHE A 105 9.55 -9.22 1.46
C PHE A 105 10.32 -8.20 2.29
N LEU A 106 9.60 -7.39 3.07
CA LEU A 106 10.11 -6.43 4.05
C LEU A 106 9.02 -6.08 5.06
N THR A 107 9.40 -5.52 6.20
CA THR A 107 8.50 -4.95 7.21
C THR A 107 8.89 -3.51 7.48
N THR A 108 7.90 -2.61 7.53
CA THR A 108 8.11 -1.19 7.82
C THR A 108 6.85 -0.59 8.44
N GLU A 109 6.92 0.65 8.91
CA GLU A 109 5.79 1.38 9.49
C GLU A 109 4.56 1.40 8.57
N ARG A 110 3.38 1.14 9.14
CA ARG A 110 2.10 1.10 8.42
C ARG A 110 1.81 2.40 7.65
N ALA A 111 2.19 3.56 8.19
CA ALA A 111 2.04 4.84 7.51
C ALA A 111 2.76 4.91 6.15
N ALA A 112 3.87 4.17 5.98
CA ALA A 112 4.60 4.14 4.71
C ALA A 112 3.80 3.47 3.59
N PHE A 113 2.95 2.48 3.88
CA PHE A 113 2.26 1.70 2.85
C PHE A 113 1.39 2.56 1.94
N ARG A 114 0.65 3.51 2.51
CA ARG A 114 -0.24 4.37 1.72
C ARG A 114 0.54 5.36 0.86
N SER A 115 1.58 5.99 1.42
CA SER A 115 2.38 6.98 0.69
C SER A 115 3.30 6.34 -0.35
N LEU A 116 3.71 5.08 -0.14
CA LEU A 116 4.52 4.30 -1.08
C LEU A 116 3.68 3.45 -2.04
N GLY A 117 2.35 3.53 -1.94
CA GLY A 117 1.40 2.77 -2.77
C GLY A 117 1.59 1.25 -2.67
N MET A 118 2.07 0.76 -1.53
CA MET A 118 2.30 -0.66 -1.29
C MET A 118 1.00 -1.38 -0.99
N ALA A 119 0.89 -2.62 -1.44
CA ALA A 119 -0.27 -3.45 -1.15
C ALA A 119 -0.38 -3.71 0.36
N THR A 120 -1.57 -3.46 0.90
CA THR A 120 -1.90 -3.78 2.30
C THR A 120 -2.68 -5.08 2.35
N GLN A 121 -2.46 -5.88 3.38
CA GLN A 121 -3.29 -7.04 3.67
C GLN A 121 -4.22 -6.68 4.83
N SER A 122 -5.51 -6.97 4.68
CA SER A 122 -6.52 -6.74 5.70
C SER A 122 -7.37 -7.99 5.90
N VAL A 123 -7.87 -8.16 7.12
CA VAL A 123 -8.85 -9.18 7.45
C VAL A 123 -10.20 -8.49 7.61
N HIS A 124 -11.22 -9.00 6.92
CA HIS A 124 -12.59 -8.56 7.05
C HIS A 124 -13.43 -9.71 7.60
N LEU A 125 -14.15 -9.48 8.69
CA LEU A 125 -15.04 -10.47 9.31
C LEU A 125 -16.49 -10.06 9.08
N ASN A 126 -17.31 -10.97 8.56
CA ASN A 126 -18.75 -10.80 8.48
C ASN A 126 -19.40 -11.71 9.52
N GLY A 127 -19.80 -11.14 10.66
CA GLY A 127 -20.54 -11.87 11.69
C GLY A 127 -22.02 -11.91 11.33
N TRP A 128 -22.61 -13.10 11.23
CA TRP A 128 -24.05 -13.26 10.97
C TRP A 128 -24.64 -14.36 11.83
N LEU A 129 -25.94 -14.26 12.10
CA LEU A 129 -26.71 -15.25 12.84
C LEU A 129 -28.04 -15.53 12.13
N THR A 130 -28.48 -16.78 12.18
CA THR A 130 -29.82 -17.16 11.74
C THR A 130 -30.75 -17.21 12.95
N SER A 131 -31.85 -16.49 12.86
CA SER A 131 -32.92 -16.45 13.87
C SER A 131 -34.24 -16.91 13.23
N PRO A 132 -35.29 -17.20 14.02
CA PRO A 132 -36.63 -17.45 13.48
C PRO A 132 -37.15 -16.33 12.55
N ASP A 133 -36.70 -15.08 12.76
CA ASP A 133 -37.09 -13.91 11.96
C ASP A 133 -36.20 -13.70 10.72
N GLY A 134 -35.22 -14.58 10.49
CA GLY A 134 -34.32 -14.55 9.34
C GLY A 134 -32.85 -14.34 9.69
N MET A 135 -32.06 -14.01 8.65
CA MET A 135 -30.63 -13.76 8.74
C MET A 135 -30.35 -12.34 9.23
N GLN A 136 -29.53 -12.21 10.26
CA GLN A 136 -29.09 -10.92 10.78
C GLN A 136 -27.56 -10.82 10.67
N ILE A 137 -27.05 -9.63 10.36
CA ILE A 137 -25.61 -9.35 10.25
C ILE A 137 -25.23 -8.31 11.30
N TRP A 138 -24.08 -8.52 11.95
CA TRP A 138 -23.49 -7.55 12.86
C TRP A 138 -22.83 -6.42 12.05
N VAL A 139 -23.25 -5.19 12.32
CA VAL A 139 -22.66 -3.96 11.75
C VAL A 139 -22.20 -3.09 12.93
N ALA A 140 -20.94 -2.66 12.89
CA ALA A 140 -20.30 -1.82 13.92
C ALA A 140 -20.22 -0.35 13.49
#